data_AF-A0A8J2KR13-F1
#
_entry.id   AF-A0A8J2KR13-F1
#
_cell.length_a   1.000
_cell.length_b   1.000
_cell.length_c   1.000
_cell.angle_alpha   90.00
_cell.angle_beta   90.00
_cell.angle_gamma   90.00
#
_symmetry.space_group_name_H-M   'P 1'
#
loop_
_entity.id
_entity.type
_entity.pdbx_description
1 polymer ?
#
loop_
_entity_poly.entity_id
_entity_poly.type
_entity_poly.pdbx_seq_one_letter_code
_entity_poly.pdbx_strand_id
1 'polypeptide(L)'
;DNGRDNHAVEARLAPNPSGVLDDTLSVLSEESMALDQSSLPTSELLPVFSLSENTKVSLLNSSKSGIELRFMQQIMWEAGVLDWSLIISIVLRDALGVVRTVNSSRDQSPEVLRNLRDGLLGLALWANTQCLGYKVFMTAINGQV
;
A
#
# COMPACT_ATOMS: atom_id res chain seq x y z
N ASP A 1 44.96 -40.29 63.11
CA ASP A 1 44.95 -41.65 62.56
C ASP A 1 43.77 -41.76 61.60
N ASN A 2 44.04 -42.16 60.35
CA ASN A 2 43.17 -42.45 59.19
C ASN A 2 41.98 -41.51 58.89
N GLY A 3 41.80 -40.94 57.70
CA GLY A 3 41.96 -41.53 56.37
C GLY A 3 40.56 -41.78 55.77
N ARG A 4 40.29 -41.19 54.59
CA ARG A 4 39.19 -41.40 53.61
C ARG A 4 38.57 -40.07 53.19
N ASP A 5 38.19 -39.81 51.95
CA ASP A 5 38.57 -40.29 50.64
C ASP A 5 38.02 -39.25 49.67
N ASN A 6 38.83 -38.92 48.68
CA ASN A 6 38.52 -38.39 47.35
C ASN A 6 37.04 -38.34 46.93
N HIS A 7 36.55 -37.15 46.56
CA HIS A 7 35.92 -37.00 45.25
C HIS A 7 36.07 -35.58 44.73
N ALA A 8 36.31 -35.51 43.42
CA ALA A 8 36.91 -34.41 42.71
C ALA A 8 35.91 -33.38 42.16
N VAL A 9 36.50 -32.30 41.64
CA VAL A 9 36.05 -31.36 40.59
C VAL A 9 35.02 -30.30 41.04
N GLU A 10 35.45 -29.06 41.34
CA GLU A 10 35.48 -27.89 40.41
C GLU A 10 34.07 -27.51 39.89
N ALA A 11 33.55 -26.29 39.92
CA ALA A 11 34.12 -24.96 39.94
C ALA A 11 33.17 -23.96 40.63
N ARG A 12 33.74 -22.86 41.13
CA ARG A 12 33.02 -21.60 41.44
C ARG A 12 32.60 -20.97 40.11
N LEU A 13 31.39 -20.42 39.96
CA LEU A 13 31.05 -19.05 40.37
C LEU A 13 29.52 -18.87 40.42
N ALA A 14 29.07 -18.48 41.62
CA ALA A 14 27.98 -17.59 42.05
C ALA A 14 26.63 -17.45 41.31
N PRO A 15 25.55 -17.08 42.04
CA PRO A 15 24.16 -17.36 41.66
C PRO A 15 23.27 -16.12 41.44
N ASN A 16 22.12 -16.40 40.81
CA ASN A 16 20.78 -15.79 40.96
C ASN A 16 20.51 -14.38 40.37
N PRO A 17 19.22 -13.98 40.19
CA PRO A 17 17.96 -14.76 40.22
C PRO A 17 16.97 -14.42 39.08
N SER A 18 16.10 -15.39 38.79
CA SER A 18 14.65 -15.24 38.55
C SER A 18 14.12 -14.04 37.74
N GLY A 19 13.66 -14.32 36.53
CA GLY A 19 12.79 -13.44 35.75
C GLY A 19 12.25 -14.16 34.53
N VAL A 20 11.09 -14.77 34.69
CA VAL A 20 10.38 -15.68 33.77
C VAL A 20 10.02 -15.01 32.44
N LEU A 21 10.34 -15.72 31.34
CA LEU A 21 9.69 -15.84 30.02
C LEU A 21 8.83 -14.65 29.51
N ASP A 22 9.23 -14.08 28.37
CA ASP A 22 8.32 -14.00 27.22
C ASP A 22 9.15 -13.96 25.91
N ASP A 23 9.25 -15.12 25.27
CA ASP A 23 9.81 -15.27 23.93
C ASP A 23 8.77 -14.84 22.88
N THR A 24 9.29 -14.34 21.75
CA THR A 24 8.58 -14.00 20.51
C THR A 24 7.89 -12.63 20.46
N LEU A 25 8.65 -11.60 20.08
CA LEU A 25 8.25 -10.75 18.95
C LEU A 25 9.49 -10.23 18.23
N SER A 26 9.64 -10.77 17.03
CA SER A 26 10.75 -10.58 16.11
C SER A 26 10.79 -9.17 15.56
N VAL A 27 11.96 -8.55 15.70
CA VAL A 27 12.62 -7.60 14.78
C VAL A 27 11.81 -7.26 13.53
N LEU A 28 11.14 -6.11 13.54
CA LEU A 28 11.04 -5.28 12.35
C LEU A 28 11.88 -4.05 12.64
N SER A 29 13.14 -4.12 12.20
CA SER A 29 13.99 -2.96 12.07
C SER A 29 13.20 -1.84 11.42
N GLU A 30 13.13 -0.70 12.10
CA GLU A 30 12.85 0.60 11.53
C GLU A 30 14.02 1.01 10.62
N GLU A 31 14.36 0.17 9.65
CA GLU A 31 15.29 0.51 8.59
C GLU A 31 14.52 1.41 7.62
N SER A 32 14.47 2.67 8.03
CA SER A 32 14.54 3.85 7.19
C SER A 32 14.76 3.48 5.72
N MET A 33 13.68 3.46 4.95
CA MET A 33 13.75 3.64 3.51
C MET A 33 14.07 5.12 3.26
N ALA A 34 15.27 5.54 3.63
CA ALA A 34 15.85 6.80 3.19
C ALA A 34 16.17 6.64 1.70
N LEU A 35 15.13 6.77 0.87
CA LEU A 35 15.34 7.17 -0.51
C LEU A 35 15.93 8.59 -0.43
N ASP A 36 17.23 8.65 -0.69
CA ASP A 36 18.04 9.82 -0.96
C ASP A 36 17.20 11.02 -1.38
N GLN A 37 16.91 11.92 -0.42
CA GLN A 37 16.42 13.25 -0.73
C GLN A 37 17.59 14.02 -1.32
N SER A 38 17.86 13.77 -2.60
CA SER A 38 18.37 14.84 -3.45
C SER A 38 17.29 15.92 -3.44
N SER A 39 17.46 16.84 -2.50
CA SER A 39 16.73 18.09 -2.42
C SER A 39 16.97 18.80 -3.74
N LEU A 40 16.04 18.61 -4.68
CA LEU A 40 15.98 19.45 -5.86
C LEU A 40 16.03 20.89 -5.38
N PRO A 41 16.96 21.73 -5.86
CA PRO A 41 17.05 23.11 -5.43
C PRO A 41 15.70 23.76 -5.70
N THR A 42 15.08 24.29 -4.65
CA THR A 42 13.75 24.91 -4.58
C THR A 42 13.60 26.14 -5.51
N SER A 43 14.59 26.43 -6.35
CA SER A 43 14.68 27.59 -7.23
C SER A 43 14.14 27.38 -8.65
N GLU A 44 13.70 26.17 -9.02
CA GLU A 44 13.03 25.89 -10.30
C GLU A 44 11.55 25.50 -10.08
N LEU A 45 10.89 26.12 -9.10
CA LEU A 45 9.45 26.03 -8.92
C LEU A 45 8.76 26.83 -10.03
N LEU A 46 8.70 26.24 -11.24
CA LEU A 46 7.55 26.49 -12.08
C LEU A 46 6.33 26.25 -11.20
N PRO A 47 5.46 27.25 -11.05
CA PRO A 47 4.41 27.15 -10.06
C PRO A 47 3.54 25.95 -10.43
N VAL A 48 3.34 25.01 -9.50
CA VAL A 48 2.67 23.72 -9.72
C VAL A 48 1.37 23.84 -10.53
N PHE A 49 0.70 25.01 -10.50
CA PHE A 49 -0.44 25.32 -11.36
C PHE A 49 -0.15 25.10 -12.86
N SER A 50 1.05 25.45 -13.36
CA SER A 50 1.45 25.39 -14.78
C SER A 50 1.84 23.99 -15.24
N LEU A 51 1.95 23.03 -14.32
CA LEU A 51 2.29 21.66 -14.65
C LEU A 51 1.10 20.95 -15.31
N SER A 52 1.41 20.12 -16.30
CA SER A 52 0.41 19.24 -16.93
C SER A 52 -0.24 18.35 -15.87
N GLU A 53 -1.54 18.05 -16.06
CA GLU A 53 -2.29 17.24 -15.11
C GLU A 53 -1.68 15.85 -14.93
N ASN A 54 -1.10 15.28 -15.99
CA ASN A 54 -0.40 14.00 -15.92
C ASN A 54 0.81 14.06 -14.99
N THR A 55 1.58 15.15 -15.02
CA THR A 55 2.74 15.31 -14.15
C THR A 55 2.33 15.52 -12.68
N LYS A 56 1.23 16.24 -12.43
CA LYS A 56 0.65 16.36 -11.08
C LYS A 56 0.25 14.99 -10.53
N VAL A 57 -0.41 14.18 -11.34
CA VAL A 57 -0.82 12.81 -10.99
C VAL A 57 0.39 11.93 -10.73
N SER A 58 1.44 12.00 -11.54
CA SER A 58 2.69 11.28 -11.30
C SER A 58 3.33 11.66 -9.96
N LEU A 59 3.39 12.95 -9.64
CA LEU A 59 3.96 13.44 -8.38
C LEU A 59 3.15 12.98 -7.16
N LEU A 60 1.82 13.04 -7.25
CA LEU A 60 0.93 12.52 -6.21
C LEU A 60 1.10 11.01 -6.02
N ASN A 61 1.25 10.28 -7.11
CA ASN A 61 1.45 8.84 -7.08
C ASN A 61 2.84 8.42 -6.55
N SER A 62 3.86 9.27 -6.64
CA SER A 62 5.19 9.03 -6.06
C SER A 62 5.31 9.50 -4.60
N SER A 63 4.32 10.21 -4.08
CA SER A 63 4.29 10.62 -2.68
C SER A 63 4.11 9.41 -1.74
N LYS A 64 4.44 9.57 -0.45
CA LYS A 64 4.18 8.55 0.58
C LYS A 64 2.74 8.03 0.54
N SER A 65 1.75 8.92 0.45
CA SER A 65 0.33 8.52 0.34
C SER A 65 0.01 7.80 -0.96
N GLY A 66 0.67 8.16 -2.07
CA GLY A 66 0.51 7.45 -3.34
C GLY A 66 1.04 6.01 -3.28
N ILE A 67 2.18 5.82 -2.61
CA ILE A 67 2.77 4.49 -2.38
C ILE A 67 1.87 3.65 -1.46
N GLU A 68 1.39 4.23 -0.35
CA GLU A 68 0.47 3.56 0.58
C GLU A 68 -0.84 3.15 -0.10
N LEU A 69 -1.42 4.01 -0.95
CA LEU A 69 -2.60 3.66 -1.73
C LEU A 69 -2.34 2.53 -2.72
N ARG A 70 -1.17 2.47 -3.36
CA ARG A 70 -0.81 1.34 -4.24
C ARG A 70 -0.69 0.03 -3.47
N PHE A 71 -0.18 0.09 -2.24
CA PHE A 71 -0.14 -1.08 -1.37
C PHE A 71 -1.55 -1.53 -0.96
N MET A 72 -2.41 -0.59 -0.54
CA MET A 72 -3.82 -0.90 -0.24
C MET A 72 -4.55 -1.47 -1.45
N GLN A 73 -4.31 -0.93 -2.65
CA GLN A 73 -4.87 -1.45 -3.90
C GLN A 73 -4.55 -2.93 -4.10
N GLN A 74 -3.29 -3.31 -3.88
CA GLN A 74 -2.84 -4.69 -4.01
C GLN A 74 -3.56 -5.60 -3.02
N ILE A 75 -3.63 -5.19 -1.74
CA ILE A 75 -4.34 -5.97 -0.71
C ILE A 75 -5.82 -6.16 -1.06
N MET A 76 -6.51 -5.10 -1.49
CA MET A 76 -7.93 -5.19 -1.85
C MET A 76 -8.16 -6.11 -3.05
N TRP A 77 -7.25 -6.07 -4.04
CA TRP A 77 -7.33 -6.93 -5.21
C TRP A 77 -7.07 -8.41 -4.84
N GLU A 78 -6.05 -8.68 -4.03
CA GLU A 78 -5.74 -10.05 -3.54
C GLU A 78 -6.83 -10.62 -2.64
N ALA A 79 -7.48 -9.79 -1.84
CA ALA A 79 -8.62 -10.17 -1.02
C ALA A 79 -9.92 -10.42 -1.84
N GLY A 80 -9.91 -10.15 -3.15
CA GLY A 80 -11.09 -10.29 -4.02
C GLY A 80 -12.13 -9.18 -3.83
N VAL A 81 -11.78 -8.10 -3.13
CA VAL A 81 -12.67 -6.98 -2.83
C VAL A 81 -12.59 -5.96 -3.96
N LEU A 82 -13.22 -6.29 -5.09
CA LEU A 82 -13.04 -5.58 -6.36
C LEU A 82 -13.63 -4.16 -6.36
N ASP A 83 -14.69 -3.88 -5.60
CA ASP A 83 -15.28 -2.54 -5.53
C ASP A 83 -14.29 -1.50 -4.97
N TRP A 84 -13.65 -1.82 -3.84
CA TRP A 84 -12.65 -0.94 -3.22
C TRP A 84 -11.37 -0.85 -4.07
N SER A 85 -10.98 -1.96 -4.69
CA SER A 85 -9.91 -2.01 -5.69
C SER A 85 -10.20 -1.10 -6.91
N LEU A 86 -11.45 -1.00 -7.35
CA LEU A 86 -11.83 -0.10 -8.44
C LEU A 86 -11.70 1.37 -7.99
N ILE A 87 -12.21 1.70 -6.81
CA ILE A 87 -12.19 3.08 -6.26
C ILE A 87 -10.74 3.58 -6.15
N ILE A 88 -9.86 2.79 -5.56
CA ILE A 88 -8.45 3.19 -5.38
C ILE A 88 -7.75 3.31 -6.74
N SER A 89 -8.01 2.41 -7.70
CA SER A 89 -7.48 2.54 -9.07
C SER A 89 -7.89 3.87 -9.73
N ILE A 90 -9.14 4.29 -9.52
CA ILE A 90 -9.64 5.57 -10.03
C ILE A 90 -8.94 6.74 -9.34
N VAL A 91 -8.80 6.72 -8.01
CA VAL A 91 -8.09 7.76 -7.23
C VAL A 91 -6.66 7.94 -7.73
N LEU A 92 -5.94 6.83 -7.94
CA LEU A 92 -4.58 6.81 -8.48
C LEU A 92 -4.50 7.18 -9.98
N ARG A 93 -5.65 7.27 -10.66
CA ARG A 93 -5.81 7.40 -12.11
C ARG A 93 -5.03 6.32 -12.87
N ASP A 94 -5.05 5.09 -12.36
CA ASP A 94 -4.46 3.91 -12.99
C ASP A 94 -5.49 3.21 -13.88
N ALA A 95 -5.47 3.55 -15.18
CA ALA A 95 -6.36 2.95 -16.17
C ALA A 95 -6.15 1.43 -16.30
N LEU A 96 -4.91 0.96 -16.18
CA LEU A 96 -4.62 -0.48 -16.25
C LEU A 96 -5.12 -1.19 -14.99
N GLY A 97 -5.07 -0.54 -13.84
CA GLY A 97 -5.69 -1.01 -12.60
C GLY A 97 -7.19 -1.22 -12.77
N VAL A 98 -7.90 -0.23 -13.35
CA VAL A 98 -9.34 -0.35 -13.66
C VAL A 98 -9.61 -1.54 -14.59
N VAL A 99 -8.89 -1.65 -15.70
CA VAL A 99 -9.06 -2.76 -16.67
C VAL A 99 -8.87 -4.11 -15.99
N ARG A 100 -7.82 -4.24 -15.17
CA ARG A 100 -7.52 -5.46 -14.42
C ARG A 100 -8.66 -5.82 -13.47
N THR A 101 -9.12 -4.87 -12.66
CA THR A 101 -10.22 -5.09 -11.70
C THR A 101 -11.52 -5.47 -12.39
N VAL A 102 -11.90 -4.78 -13.48
CA VAL A 102 -13.09 -5.11 -14.26
C VAL A 102 -12.99 -6.52 -14.86
N ASN A 103 -11.86 -6.86 -15.47
CA ASN A 103 -11.68 -8.20 -16.05
C ASN A 103 -11.76 -9.30 -14.98
N SER A 104 -11.15 -9.10 -13.81
CA SER A 104 -11.25 -10.05 -12.69
C SER A 104 -12.68 -10.23 -12.18
N SER A 105 -13.54 -9.23 -12.32
CA SER A 105 -14.95 -9.34 -11.90
C SER A 105 -15.80 -10.22 -12.81
N ARG A 106 -15.35 -10.50 -14.03
CA ARG A 106 -16.07 -11.37 -14.98
C ARG A 106 -16.08 -12.84 -14.54
N ASP A 107 -15.09 -13.23 -13.74
CA ASP A 107 -14.99 -14.55 -13.15
C ASP A 107 -15.72 -14.66 -11.79
N GLN A 108 -16.30 -13.55 -11.31
CA GLN A 108 -17.07 -13.48 -10.06
C GLN A 108 -18.57 -13.64 -10.32
N SER A 109 -19.38 -13.51 -9.26
CA SER A 109 -20.83 -13.52 -9.39
C SER A 109 -21.32 -12.36 -10.28
N PRO A 110 -22.43 -12.53 -11.03
CA PRO A 110 -22.97 -11.47 -11.88
C PRO A 110 -23.40 -10.23 -11.09
N GLU A 111 -23.66 -10.38 -9.79
CA GLU A 111 -23.94 -9.26 -8.89
C GLU A 111 -22.72 -8.36 -8.70
N VAL A 112 -21.52 -8.93 -8.52
CA VAL A 112 -20.27 -8.17 -8.38
C VAL A 112 -20.00 -7.35 -9.65
N LEU A 113 -20.11 -8.00 -10.82
CA LEU A 113 -19.93 -7.31 -12.11
C LEU A 113 -20.94 -6.16 -12.29
N ARG A 114 -22.21 -6.39 -11.94
CA ARG A 114 -23.25 -5.35 -12.00
C ARG A 114 -22.92 -4.17 -11.07
N ASN A 115 -22.55 -4.47 -9.82
CA ASN A 115 -22.24 -3.43 -8.83
C ASN A 115 -21.05 -2.57 -9.28
N LEU A 116 -20.00 -3.18 -9.82
CA LEU A 116 -18.85 -2.47 -10.40
C LEU A 116 -19.26 -1.58 -11.57
N ARG A 117 -20.08 -2.09 -12.49
CA ARG A 117 -20.58 -1.34 -13.64
C ARG A 117 -21.40 -0.13 -13.21
N ASP A 118 -22.34 -0.33 -12.29
CA ASP A 118 -23.20 0.73 -11.78
C ASP A 118 -22.38 1.77 -11.01
N GLY A 119 -21.40 1.33 -10.22
CA GLY A 119 -20.44 2.20 -9.55
C GLY A 119 -19.61 3.03 -10.53
N LEU A 120 -19.11 2.42 -11.61
CA LEU A 120 -18.32 3.11 -12.62
C LEU A 120 -19.15 4.13 -13.40
N LEU A 121 -20.41 3.81 -13.74
CA LEU A 121 -21.36 4.75 -14.35
C LEU A 121 -21.67 5.93 -13.42
N GLY A 122 -21.91 5.65 -12.13
CA GLY A 122 -22.14 6.69 -11.12
C GLY A 122 -20.93 7.63 -10.96
N LEU A 123 -19.72 7.07 -10.92
CA LEU A 123 -18.49 7.84 -10.85
C LEU A 123 -18.22 8.64 -12.13
N ALA A 124 -18.55 8.10 -13.30
CA ALA A 124 -18.47 8.85 -14.55
C ALA A 124 -19.44 10.04 -14.55
N LEU A 125 -20.68 9.87 -14.07
CA LEU A 125 -21.63 10.96 -13.93
C LEU A 125 -21.15 12.02 -12.92
N TRP A 126 -20.62 11.59 -11.76
CA TRP A 126 -20.06 12.48 -10.76
C TRP A 126 -18.86 13.27 -11.31
N ALA A 127 -17.94 12.63 -12.03
CA ALA A 127 -16.80 13.31 -12.66
C ALA A 127 -17.24 14.36 -13.70
N ASN A 128 -18.34 14.09 -14.42
CA ASN A 128 -18.89 15.03 -15.40
C ASN A 128 -19.63 16.22 -14.79
N THR A 129 -20.10 16.11 -13.55
CA THR A 129 -20.97 17.12 -12.92
C THR A 129 -20.29 17.86 -11.77
N GLN A 130 -19.42 17.20 -11.00
CA GLN A 130 -18.84 17.71 -9.76
C GLN A 130 -17.32 17.78 -9.78
N CYS A 131 -16.63 16.92 -10.54
CA CYS A 131 -15.17 16.86 -10.54
C CYS A 131 -14.56 16.74 -11.94
N LEU A 132 -14.51 17.88 -12.64
CA LEU A 132 -14.07 17.95 -14.04
C LEU A 132 -12.64 17.44 -14.28
N GLY A 133 -11.76 17.50 -13.27
CA GLY A 133 -10.40 16.96 -13.37
C GLY A 133 -10.39 15.45 -13.68
N TYR A 134 -11.39 14.71 -13.22
CA TYR A 134 -11.52 13.27 -13.51
C TYR A 134 -12.17 12.98 -14.85
N LYS A 135 -12.82 13.96 -15.50
CA LYS A 135 -13.58 13.74 -16.74
C LYS A 135 -12.75 13.11 -17.86
N VAL A 136 -11.53 13.61 -18.07
CA VAL A 136 -10.62 13.10 -19.11
C VAL A 136 -10.25 11.64 -18.83
N PHE A 137 -9.92 11.33 -17.57
CA PHE A 137 -9.60 9.97 -17.15
C PHE A 137 -10.80 9.02 -17.30
N MET A 138 -11.98 9.43 -16.82
CA MET A 138 -13.21 8.65 -16.95
C MET A 138 -13.58 8.37 -18.41
N THR A 139 -13.37 9.35 -19.30
CA THR A 139 -13.59 9.18 -20.75
C THR A 139 -12.66 8.13 -21.33
N ALA A 140 -11.38 8.10 -20.89
CA ALA A 140 -10.40 7.13 -21.38
C ALA A 140 -10.72 5.68 -20.96
N ILE A 141 -11.33 5.49 -19.79
CA ILE A 141 -11.68 4.16 -19.27
C ILE A 141 -13.13 3.74 -19.58
N ASN A 142 -13.91 4.58 -20.26
CA ASN A 142 -15.34 4.32 -20.53
C ASN A 142 -15.60 3.01 -21.31
N GLY A 143 -14.61 2.51 -22.06
CA GLY A 143 -14.69 1.21 -22.75
C GLY A 143 -14.56 -0.01 -21.84
N GLN A 144 -14.32 0.17 -20.54
CA GLN A 144 -14.28 -0.91 -19.54
C GLN A 144 -15.65 -1.17 -18.89
N VAL A 145 -16.67 -0.38 -19.23
CA VAL A 145 -18.04 -0.51 -18.70
C VAL A 145 -18.83 -1.59 -19.45
#